data_AF-A0A4Y9RJH6-F1
#
_entry.id   AF-A0A4Y9RJH6-F1
#
_cell.length_a   1.000
_cell.length_b   1.000
_cell.length_c   1.000
_cell.angle_alpha   90.00
_cell.angle_beta   90.00
_cell.angle_gamma   90.00
#
_symmetry.space_group_name_H-M   'P 1'
#
loop_
_entity.id
_entity.type
_entity.pdbx_description
1 polymer ?
#
loop_
_entity_poly.entity_id
_entity_poly.type
_entity_poly.pdbx_seq_one_letter_code
_entity_poly.pdbx_strand_id
1 'polypeptide(L)'
;MTTKALRYAGILTLGIAFWAAASRMLNTPEPWDAAAYPWWCLAAILLSAAVGWVFEGRAWAWGVLIMFGQLPVIAIQSSLGSLAVVGIGMIVLLSVPASLASWAVSAVRKTWREQLLRRQSQRSLFGQEFRTVFTLCSEDGNRIAEVREFSNGETYLLESERSDSGLLEERHAGQMVGPFKSPTHAERFIVSTPWFHGRG
;
A
#
# COMPACT_ATOMS: atom_id res chain seq x y z
N MET A 1 1.54 7.43 21.67
CA MET A 1 2.17 6.66 20.58
C MET A 1 1.33 6.79 19.32
N THR A 2 1.92 7.09 18.17
CA THR A 2 1.18 7.17 16.89
C THR A 2 0.79 5.75 16.42
N THR A 3 -0.37 5.59 15.79
CA THR A 3 -0.86 4.31 15.23
C THR A 3 0.14 3.65 14.28
N LYS A 4 0.99 4.45 13.63
CA LYS A 4 2.11 3.96 12.80
C LYS A 4 3.13 3.20 13.65
N ALA A 5 3.65 3.80 14.72
CA ALA A 5 4.67 3.18 15.57
C ALA A 5 4.22 1.83 16.14
N LEU A 6 2.95 1.72 16.54
CA LEU A 6 2.39 0.45 17.03
C LEU A 6 2.41 -0.65 15.97
N ARG A 7 2.14 -0.32 14.70
CA ARG A 7 2.22 -1.28 13.59
C ARG A 7 3.65 -1.76 13.36
N TYR A 8 4.61 -0.84 13.30
CA TYR A 8 6.03 -1.22 13.15
C TYR A 8 6.51 -2.11 14.29
N ALA A 9 6.19 -1.75 15.54
CA ALA A 9 6.52 -2.57 16.71
C ALA A 9 5.85 -3.95 16.64
N GLY A 10 4.58 -4.02 16.25
CA GLY A 10 3.86 -5.28 16.07
C GLY A 10 4.47 -6.19 15.01
N ILE A 11 4.83 -5.65 13.84
CA ILE A 11 5.46 -6.43 12.77
C ILE A 11 6.88 -6.88 13.14
N LEU A 12 7.65 -6.03 13.81
CA LEU A 12 8.96 -6.45 14.34
C LEU A 12 8.81 -7.58 15.35
N THR A 13 7.84 -7.48 16.26
CA THR A 13 7.53 -8.54 17.25
C THR A 13 7.13 -9.84 16.56
N LEU A 14 6.33 -9.77 15.50
CA LEU A 14 5.97 -10.92 14.67
C LEU A 14 7.22 -11.56 14.01
N GLY A 15 8.13 -10.74 13.47
CA GLY A 15 9.39 -11.22 12.90
C GLY A 15 10.26 -11.94 13.94
N ILE A 16 10.41 -11.36 15.13
CA ILE A 16 11.14 -11.98 16.25
C ILE A 16 10.49 -13.32 16.63
N ALA A 17 9.17 -13.36 16.78
CA ALA A 17 8.44 -14.57 17.13
C ALA A 17 8.59 -15.66 16.06
N PHE A 18 8.54 -15.29 14.78
CA PHE A 18 8.74 -16.19 13.65
C PHE A 18 10.13 -16.84 13.67
N TRP A 19 11.19 -16.04 13.83
CA TRP A 19 12.56 -16.58 13.87
C TRP A 19 12.87 -17.35 15.15
N ALA A 20 12.28 -16.97 16.29
CA ALA A 20 12.38 -17.76 17.51
C ALA A 20 11.70 -19.14 17.36
N ALA A 21 10.57 -19.20 16.65
CA ALA A 21 9.93 -20.46 16.29
C ALA A 21 10.81 -21.29 15.35
N ALA A 22 11.49 -20.65 14.38
CA ALA A 22 12.44 -21.31 13.49
C ALA A 22 13.58 -21.99 14.28
N SER A 23 14.28 -21.24 15.15
CA SER A 23 15.34 -21.79 16.02
C SER A 23 14.85 -23.00 16.82
N ARG A 24 13.66 -22.90 17.43
CA ARG A 24 13.09 -23.99 18.22
C ARG A 24 12.72 -25.22 17.40
N MET A 25 12.08 -25.04 16.24
CA MET A 25 11.68 -26.16 15.39
C MET A 25 12.87 -26.87 14.75
N LEU A 26 13.96 -26.14 14.50
CA LEU A 26 15.18 -26.68 13.93
C LEU A 26 16.15 -27.23 14.98
N ASN A 27 15.85 -27.04 16.28
CA ASN A 27 16.73 -27.38 17.40
C ASN A 27 18.14 -26.75 17.25
N THR A 28 18.21 -25.53 16.71
CA THR A 28 19.47 -24.77 16.58
C THR A 28 19.35 -23.40 17.24
N PRO A 29 20.39 -22.92 17.94
CA PRO A 29 20.40 -21.55 18.46
C PRO A 29 20.30 -20.51 17.34
N GLU A 30 21.02 -20.74 16.24
CA GLU A 30 21.04 -19.87 15.08
C GLU A 30 20.21 -20.53 13.95
N PRO A 31 19.16 -19.87 13.43
CA PRO A 31 18.33 -20.45 12.38
C PRO A 31 19.11 -20.82 11.12
N TRP A 32 20.19 -20.09 10.82
CA TRP A 32 21.01 -20.28 9.63
C TRP A 32 21.95 -21.49 9.67
N ASP A 33 22.14 -22.09 10.84
CA ASP A 33 22.97 -23.30 10.97
C ASP A 33 22.23 -24.55 10.48
N ALA A 34 20.91 -24.47 10.35
CA ALA A 34 20.07 -25.60 9.98
C ALA A 34 19.97 -25.76 8.46
N ALA A 35 20.02 -27.00 7.97
CA ALA A 35 19.85 -27.32 6.54
C ALA A 35 18.52 -26.82 5.96
N ALA A 36 17.48 -26.70 6.79
CA ALA A 36 16.16 -26.20 6.39
C ALA A 36 16.05 -24.67 6.39
N TYR A 37 17.11 -23.93 6.73
CA TYR A 37 17.10 -22.46 6.74
C TYR A 37 16.58 -21.81 5.45
N PRO A 38 16.94 -22.28 4.23
CA PRO A 38 16.39 -21.70 3.00
C PRO A 38 14.85 -21.73 2.93
N TRP A 39 14.21 -22.75 3.51
CA TRP A 39 12.75 -22.86 3.57
C TRP A 39 12.13 -21.86 4.54
N TRP A 40 12.79 -21.59 5.65
CA TRP A 40 12.39 -20.53 6.58
C TRP A 40 12.57 -19.14 5.99
N CYS A 41 13.63 -18.92 5.19
CA CYS A 41 13.79 -17.70 4.40
C CYS A 41 12.66 -17.51 3.39
N LEU A 42 12.27 -18.55 2.66
CA LEU A 42 11.12 -18.48 1.75
C LEU A 42 9.82 -18.18 2.50
N ALA A 43 9.59 -18.84 3.65
CA ALA A 43 8.43 -18.57 4.49
C ALA A 43 8.42 -17.12 5.02
N ALA A 44 9.58 -16.56 5.39
CA ALA A 44 9.70 -15.16 5.79
C ALA A 44 9.39 -14.18 4.65
N ILE A 45 9.80 -14.50 3.42
CA ILE A 45 9.45 -13.72 2.23
C ILE A 45 7.94 -13.75 1.98
N LEU A 46 7.31 -14.92 2.08
CA LEU A 46 5.86 -15.07 1.94
C LEU A 46 5.10 -14.33 3.05
N LEU A 47 5.58 -14.41 4.29
CA LEU A 47 5.03 -13.64 5.41
C LEU A 47 5.16 -12.13 5.16
N SER A 48 6.29 -11.68 4.64
CA SER A 48 6.50 -10.28 4.26
C SER A 48 5.54 -9.83 3.18
N ALA A 49 5.32 -10.67 2.15
CA ALA A 49 4.31 -10.44 1.12
C ALA A 49 2.89 -10.33 1.70
N ALA A 50 2.52 -11.22 2.63
CA ALA A 50 1.22 -11.20 3.30
C ALA A 50 1.03 -9.92 4.15
N VAL A 51 2.06 -9.49 4.88
CA VAL A 51 2.00 -8.25 5.66
C VAL A 51 1.91 -7.03 4.74
N GLY A 52 2.65 -7.00 3.63
CA GLY A 52 2.50 -5.98 2.58
C GLY A 52 1.09 -5.95 2.01
N TRP A 53 0.51 -7.11 1.72
CA TRP A 53 -0.89 -7.19 1.29
C TRP A 53 -1.84 -6.54 2.30
N VAL A 54 -1.61 -6.68 3.61
CA VAL A 54 -2.50 -6.09 4.63
C VAL A 54 -2.25 -4.59 4.82
N PHE A 55 -0.99 -4.16 4.82
CA PHE A 55 -0.57 -2.80 5.15
C PHE A 55 0.15 -2.09 3.99
N GLU A 56 -0.55 -1.16 3.33
CA GLU A 56 -0.06 -0.45 2.13
C GLU A 56 1.07 0.58 2.42
N GLY A 57 1.12 1.14 3.63
CA GLY A 57 2.04 2.23 3.98
C GLY A 57 3.49 1.78 4.13
N ARG A 58 4.40 2.28 3.28
CA ARG A 58 5.84 1.91 3.24
C ARG A 58 6.05 0.39 3.20
N ALA A 59 5.31 -0.30 2.32
CA ALA A 59 5.30 -1.77 2.24
C ALA A 59 6.67 -2.46 2.17
N TRP A 60 7.68 -1.82 1.55
CA TRP A 60 9.05 -2.36 1.53
C TRP A 60 9.62 -2.58 2.94
N ALA A 61 9.24 -1.76 3.93
CA ALA A 61 9.79 -1.83 5.28
C ALA A 61 9.38 -3.11 6.02
N TRP A 62 8.27 -3.75 5.65
CA TRP A 62 7.81 -4.97 6.33
C TRP A 62 8.76 -6.14 6.12
N GLY A 63 9.32 -6.27 4.90
CA GLY A 63 10.34 -7.28 4.60
C GLY A 63 11.60 -7.09 5.44
N VAL A 64 12.05 -5.83 5.59
CA VAL A 64 13.18 -5.48 6.46
C VAL A 64 12.89 -5.88 7.91
N LEU A 65 11.75 -5.48 8.48
CA LEU A 65 11.44 -5.76 9.88
C LEU A 65 11.35 -7.26 10.18
N ILE A 66 10.73 -8.04 9.29
CA ILE A 66 10.61 -9.49 9.47
C ILE A 66 11.99 -10.16 9.40
N MET A 67 12.83 -9.79 8.43
CA MET A 67 14.19 -10.35 8.31
C MET A 67 15.10 -9.93 9.47
N PHE A 68 15.07 -8.66 9.87
CA PHE A 68 15.85 -8.16 11.00
C PHE A 68 15.35 -8.66 12.36
N GLY A 69 14.12 -9.20 12.44
CA GLY A 69 13.61 -9.89 13.62
C GLY A 69 14.48 -11.07 14.07
N GLN A 70 15.36 -11.58 13.20
CA GLN A 70 16.34 -12.61 13.56
C GLN A 70 17.43 -12.11 14.51
N LEU A 71 17.84 -10.83 14.43
CA LEU A 71 18.97 -10.32 15.22
C LEU A 71 18.77 -10.41 16.73
N PRO A 72 17.62 -9.99 17.30
CA PRO A 72 17.36 -10.20 18.72
C PRO A 72 17.35 -11.68 19.12
N VAL A 73 16.86 -12.56 18.25
CA VAL A 73 16.78 -14.01 18.50
C VAL A 73 18.18 -14.62 18.63
N ILE A 74 19.11 -14.24 17.75
CA ILE A 74 20.51 -14.66 17.80
C ILE A 74 21.22 -14.07 19.02
N ALA A 75 21.06 -12.76 19.25
CA ALA A 75 21.71 -12.06 20.35
C ALA A 75 21.36 -12.68 21.72
N ILE A 76 20.13 -13.16 21.89
CA ILE A 76 19.66 -13.81 23.12
C ILE A 76 20.14 -15.27 23.22
N GLN A 77 20.18 -16.02 22.10
CA GLN A 77 20.39 -17.47 22.13
C GLN A 77 21.85 -17.92 21.98
N SER A 78 22.67 -17.23 21.19
CA SER A 78 24.03 -17.69 20.86
C SER A 78 25.13 -16.69 21.12
N SER A 79 24.80 -15.46 21.56
CA SER A 79 25.70 -14.30 21.65
C SER A 79 26.31 -13.92 20.30
N LEU A 80 26.59 -12.62 20.07
CA LEU A 80 27.13 -12.17 18.79
C LEU A 80 28.60 -12.60 18.67
N GLY A 81 28.84 -13.72 17.99
CA GLY A 81 30.18 -14.25 17.73
C GLY A 81 30.96 -13.49 16.65
N SER A 82 32.16 -13.96 16.33
CA SER A 82 33.05 -13.37 15.30
C SER A 82 32.43 -13.30 13.90
N LEU A 83 31.40 -14.12 13.62
CA LEU A 83 30.66 -14.15 12.36
C LEU A 83 29.46 -13.17 12.32
N ALA A 84 29.22 -12.38 13.38
CA ALA A 84 28.07 -11.47 13.44
C ALA A 84 28.01 -10.50 12.25
N VAL A 85 29.15 -10.00 11.77
CA VAL A 85 29.21 -9.11 10.60
C VAL A 85 28.72 -9.81 9.34
N VAL A 86 29.11 -11.07 9.13
CA VAL A 86 28.67 -11.87 7.99
C VAL A 86 27.19 -12.17 8.09
N GLY A 87 26.70 -12.55 9.28
CA GLY A 87 25.29 -12.78 9.54
C GLY A 87 24.42 -11.54 9.28
N ILE A 88 24.86 -10.37 9.74
CA ILE A 88 24.18 -9.08 9.45
C ILE A 88 24.19 -8.81 7.94
N GLY A 89 25.33 -9.01 7.26
CA GLY A 89 25.43 -8.85 5.81
C GLY A 89 24.44 -9.75 5.04
N MET A 90 24.31 -11.01 5.47
CA MET A 90 23.33 -11.94 4.92
C MET A 90 21.88 -11.51 5.18
N ILE A 91 21.57 -11.02 6.38
CA ILE A 91 20.23 -10.49 6.71
C ILE A 91 19.89 -9.28 5.84
N VAL A 92 20.84 -8.37 5.62
CA VAL A 92 20.67 -7.22 4.70
C VAL A 92 20.38 -7.72 3.29
N LEU A 93 21.14 -8.68 2.79
CA LEU A 93 20.94 -9.25 1.46
C LEU A 93 19.57 -9.92 1.32
N LEU A 94 19.16 -10.73 2.30
CA LEU A 94 17.86 -11.41 2.33
C LEU A 94 16.68 -10.46 2.54
N SER A 95 16.91 -9.29 3.13
CA SER A 95 15.89 -8.24 3.25
C SER A 95 15.47 -7.68 1.91
N VAL A 96 16.34 -7.72 0.88
CA VAL A 96 16.02 -7.23 -0.47
C VAL A 96 14.84 -8.01 -1.10
N PRO A 97 14.90 -9.34 -1.29
CA PRO A 97 13.77 -10.08 -1.87
C PRO A 97 12.51 -10.02 -0.99
N ALA A 98 12.63 -10.01 0.33
CA ALA A 98 11.48 -9.86 1.22
C ALA A 98 10.78 -8.51 1.07
N SER A 99 11.58 -7.43 0.95
CA SER A 99 11.08 -6.07 0.75
C SER A 99 10.43 -5.92 -0.63
N LEU A 100 11.03 -6.50 -1.66
CA LEU A 100 10.48 -6.52 -3.02
C LEU A 100 9.16 -7.28 -3.07
N ALA A 101 9.06 -8.45 -2.43
CA ALA A 101 7.83 -9.23 -2.39
C ALA A 101 6.70 -8.47 -1.68
N SER A 102 6.99 -7.89 -0.51
CA SER A 102 6.04 -7.05 0.24
C SER A 102 5.56 -5.85 -0.59
N TRP A 103 6.50 -5.14 -1.24
CA TRP A 103 6.17 -4.01 -2.08
C TRP A 103 5.34 -4.40 -3.31
N ALA A 104 5.73 -5.46 -4.03
CA ALA A 104 5.07 -5.88 -5.26
C ALA A 104 3.60 -6.26 -4.99
N VAL A 105 3.35 -7.04 -3.94
CA VAL A 105 2.00 -7.47 -3.56
C VAL A 105 1.15 -6.28 -3.11
N SER A 106 1.75 -5.30 -2.43
CA SER A 106 1.07 -4.04 -2.07
C SER A 106 0.73 -3.18 -3.28
N ALA A 107 1.64 -3.09 -4.26
CA ALA A 107 1.43 -2.37 -5.50
C ALA A 107 0.30 -3.00 -6.32
N VAL A 108 0.29 -4.33 -6.43
CA VAL A 108 -0.80 -5.08 -7.07
C VAL A 108 -2.13 -4.78 -6.38
N ARG A 109 -2.22 -4.88 -5.03
CA ARG A 109 -3.45 -4.58 -4.30
C ARG A 109 -3.96 -3.16 -4.59
N LYS A 110 -3.06 -2.17 -4.56
CA LYS A 110 -3.36 -0.77 -4.87
C LYS A 110 -3.97 -0.63 -6.26
N THR A 111 -3.33 -1.18 -7.29
CA THR A 111 -3.85 -1.13 -8.67
C THR A 111 -5.18 -1.86 -8.81
N TRP A 112 -5.33 -3.04 -8.20
CA TRP A 112 -6.59 -3.79 -8.21
C TRP A 112 -7.72 -3.02 -7.54
N ARG A 113 -7.45 -2.35 -6.42
CA ARG A 113 -8.43 -1.53 -5.71
C ARG A 113 -8.83 -0.30 -6.52
N GLU A 114 -7.87 0.38 -7.13
CA GLU A 114 -8.14 1.49 -8.07
C GLU A 114 -8.98 1.03 -9.27
N GLN A 115 -8.70 -0.16 -9.82
CA GLN A 115 -9.50 -0.74 -10.89
C GLN A 115 -10.92 -1.12 -10.46
N LEU A 116 -11.09 -1.65 -9.25
CA LEU A 116 -12.41 -1.97 -8.70
C LEU A 116 -13.23 -0.70 -8.45
N LEU A 117 -12.61 0.33 -7.88
CA LEU A 117 -13.25 1.62 -7.69
C LEU A 117 -13.60 2.26 -9.04
N ARG A 118 -12.69 2.24 -10.03
CA ARG A 118 -12.99 2.69 -11.40
C ARG A 118 -14.15 1.92 -12.03
N ARG A 119 -14.21 0.59 -11.87
CA ARG A 119 -15.33 -0.23 -12.38
C ARG A 119 -16.65 0.08 -11.66
N GLN A 120 -16.61 0.36 -10.37
CA GLN A 120 -17.79 0.70 -9.58
C GLN A 120 -18.29 2.12 -9.89
N SER A 121 -17.37 3.06 -10.03
CA SER A 121 -17.58 4.43 -10.50
C SER A 121 -18.11 4.46 -11.95
N GLN A 122 -17.67 3.53 -12.80
CA GLN A 122 -18.28 3.30 -14.13
C GLN A 122 -19.69 2.69 -14.07
N ARG A 123 -20.09 2.06 -12.96
CA ARG A 123 -21.36 1.34 -12.83
C ARG A 123 -22.50 2.12 -12.20
N SER A 124 -22.30 3.31 -11.63
CA SER A 124 -23.44 4.00 -10.97
C SER A 124 -23.50 5.51 -11.13
N LEU A 125 -24.27 5.94 -12.13
CA LEU A 125 -25.59 6.53 -11.87
C LEU A 125 -26.61 5.67 -12.64
N PHE A 126 -27.42 4.88 -11.92
CA PHE A 126 -28.54 4.10 -12.48
C PHE A 126 -28.25 3.03 -13.55
N GLY A 127 -27.01 2.51 -13.63
CA GLY A 127 -26.67 1.53 -14.67
C GLY A 127 -26.65 2.11 -16.08
N GLN A 128 -26.64 3.44 -16.21
CA GLN A 128 -26.50 4.13 -17.49
C GLN A 128 -25.03 4.25 -17.87
N GLU A 129 -24.76 4.06 -19.16
CA GLU A 129 -23.44 4.33 -19.72
C GLU A 129 -23.17 5.83 -19.72
N PHE A 130 -21.92 6.20 -19.47
CA PHE A 130 -21.43 7.55 -19.62
C PHE A 130 -20.14 7.57 -20.41
N ARG A 131 -19.82 8.73 -20.97
CA ARG A 131 -18.51 9.05 -21.52
C ARG A 131 -17.85 10.13 -20.69
N THR A 132 -16.55 10.01 -20.46
CA THR A 132 -15.75 11.11 -19.92
C THR A 132 -15.53 12.12 -21.04
N VAL A 133 -16.05 13.33 -20.88
CA VAL A 133 -15.92 14.40 -21.89
C VAL A 133 -14.54 15.02 -21.80
N PHE A 134 -14.08 15.32 -20.59
CA PHE A 134 -12.72 15.77 -20.31
C PHE A 134 -12.37 15.61 -18.83
N THR A 135 -11.08 15.72 -18.52
CA THR A 135 -10.53 15.66 -17.17
C THR A 135 -9.81 16.97 -16.88
N LEU A 136 -10.16 17.59 -15.74
CA LEU A 136 -9.52 18.80 -15.24
C LEU A 136 -8.58 18.43 -14.10
N CYS A 137 -7.39 19.01 -14.11
CA CYS A 137 -6.42 18.91 -13.02
C CYS A 137 -6.26 20.27 -12.36
N SER A 138 -6.15 20.28 -11.03
CA SER A 138 -5.79 21.49 -10.29
C SER A 138 -4.37 21.94 -10.63
N GLU A 139 -4.07 23.21 -10.38
CA GLU A 139 -2.75 23.80 -10.65
C GLU A 139 -1.62 23.09 -9.88
N ASP A 140 -1.91 22.61 -8.66
CA ASP A 140 -0.97 21.84 -7.83
C ASP A 140 -0.87 20.35 -8.23
N GLY A 141 -1.68 19.89 -9.18
CA GLY A 141 -1.72 18.50 -9.66
C GLY A 141 -2.26 17.49 -8.63
N ASN A 142 -2.75 17.94 -7.47
CA ASN A 142 -3.23 17.05 -6.41
C ASN A 142 -4.71 16.72 -6.54
N ARG A 143 -5.49 17.51 -7.28
CA ARG A 143 -6.93 17.33 -7.43
C ARG A 143 -7.29 17.10 -8.88
N ILE A 144 -8.23 16.19 -9.09
CA ILE A 144 -8.68 15.78 -10.39
C ILE A 144 -10.20 15.81 -10.38
N ALA A 145 -10.79 16.40 -11.42
CA ALA A 145 -12.22 16.38 -11.65
C ALA A 145 -12.51 15.81 -13.03
N GLU A 146 -13.23 14.69 -13.09
CA GLU A 146 -13.68 14.10 -14.35
C GLU A 146 -15.10 14.59 -14.66
N VAL A 147 -15.28 15.25 -15.81
CA VAL A 147 -16.60 15.61 -16.33
C VAL A 147 -17.14 14.45 -17.15
N ARG A 148 -18.27 13.90 -16.71
CA ARG A 148 -18.91 12.73 -17.30
C ARG A 148 -20.29 13.10 -17.82
N GLU A 149 -20.59 12.68 -19.04
CA GLU A 149 -21.88 12.88 -19.68
C GLU A 149 -22.54 11.52 -19.89
N PHE A 150 -23.77 11.38 -19.37
CA PHE A 150 -24.55 10.16 -19.43
C PHE A 150 -25.39 10.09 -20.70
N SER A 151 -25.84 8.89 -21.07
CA SER A 151 -26.70 8.66 -22.23
C SER A 151 -28.00 9.46 -22.21
N ASN A 152 -28.49 9.87 -21.04
CA ASN A 152 -29.66 10.73 -20.88
C ASN A 152 -29.38 12.25 -21.09
N GLY A 153 -28.14 12.62 -21.42
CA GLY A 153 -27.70 14.01 -21.60
C GLY A 153 -27.38 14.75 -20.30
N GLU A 154 -27.50 14.11 -19.14
CA GLU A 154 -27.10 14.70 -17.87
C GLU A 154 -25.57 14.67 -17.72
N THR A 155 -25.02 15.74 -17.17
CA THR A 155 -23.59 15.84 -16.88
C THR A 155 -23.34 15.78 -15.39
N TYR A 156 -22.33 15.04 -14.96
CA TYR A 156 -21.90 14.96 -13.57
C TYR A 156 -20.38 15.09 -13.45
N LEU A 157 -19.90 15.38 -12.24
CA LEU A 157 -18.50 15.46 -11.88
C LEU A 157 -18.12 14.33 -10.93
N LEU A 158 -17.02 13.65 -11.22
CA LEU A 158 -16.33 12.85 -10.20
C LEU A 158 -15.11 13.63 -9.71
N GLU A 159 -15.12 13.97 -8.43
CA GLU A 159 -14.03 14.68 -7.76
C GLU A 159 -13.08 13.67 -7.09
N SER A 160 -11.77 13.89 -7.21
CA SER A 160 -10.75 13.04 -6.60
C SER A 160 -9.54 13.86 -6.14
N GLU A 161 -8.90 13.42 -5.06
CA GLU A 161 -7.73 14.08 -4.47
C GLU A 161 -6.63 13.07 -4.19
N ARG A 162 -5.37 13.47 -4.40
CA ARG A 162 -4.21 12.66 -4.12
C ARG A 162 -3.89 12.72 -2.63
N SER A 163 -3.98 11.59 -1.92
CA SER A 163 -3.61 11.53 -0.50
C SER A 163 -2.10 11.53 -0.29
N ASP A 164 -1.67 11.75 0.96
CA ASP A 164 -0.26 11.71 1.39
C ASP A 164 0.47 10.40 1.00
N SER A 165 -0.29 9.33 0.74
CA SER A 165 0.25 8.05 0.27
C SER A 165 0.50 7.99 -1.24
N GLY A 166 0.22 9.07 -1.97
CA GLY A 166 0.25 9.12 -3.43
C GLY A 166 -0.86 8.31 -4.09
N LEU A 167 -1.93 7.99 -3.35
CA LEU A 167 -3.14 7.34 -3.86
C LEU A 167 -4.13 8.40 -4.30
N LEU A 168 -4.85 8.16 -5.39
CA LEU A 168 -5.99 8.99 -5.77
C LEU A 168 -7.23 8.50 -5.02
N GLU A 169 -7.81 9.34 -4.19
CA GLU A 169 -8.99 9.05 -3.38
C GLU A 169 -10.19 9.82 -3.93
N GLU A 170 -11.29 9.13 -4.18
CA GLU A 170 -12.53 9.76 -4.65
C GLU A 170 -13.17 10.56 -3.50
N ARG A 171 -13.50 11.82 -3.78
CA ARG A 171 -14.27 12.63 -2.86
C ARG A 171 -15.72 12.14 -2.84
N HIS A 172 -16.43 12.44 -1.76
CA HIS A 172 -17.83 12.05 -1.58
C HIS A 172 -18.08 10.53 -1.64
N ALA A 173 -17.07 9.72 -1.30
CA ALA A 173 -17.16 8.25 -1.37
C ALA A 173 -17.60 7.74 -2.75
N GLY A 174 -17.15 8.41 -3.81
CA GLY A 174 -17.49 8.08 -5.19
C GLY A 174 -18.84 8.60 -5.67
N GLN A 175 -19.59 9.34 -4.84
CA GLN A 175 -20.78 10.05 -5.29
C GLN A 175 -20.38 11.19 -6.24
N MET A 176 -21.01 11.20 -7.41
CA MET A 176 -20.79 12.26 -8.38
C MET A 176 -21.61 13.51 -8.03
N VAL A 177 -21.06 14.68 -8.33
CA VAL A 177 -21.70 15.98 -8.12
C VAL A 177 -22.48 16.36 -9.39
N GLY A 178 -23.71 16.84 -9.24
CA GLY A 178 -24.60 17.18 -10.36
C GLY A 178 -26.08 16.94 -10.04
N PRO A 179 -26.97 16.89 -11.06
CA PRO A 179 -26.67 17.04 -12.49
C PRO A 179 -26.35 18.49 -12.89
N PHE A 180 -25.53 18.64 -13.93
CA PHE A 180 -25.25 19.89 -14.62
C PHE A 180 -25.92 19.91 -15.99
N LYS A 181 -26.29 21.11 -16.44
CA LYS A 181 -26.95 21.34 -17.74
C LYS A 181 -26.07 21.00 -18.96
N SER A 182 -24.75 21.03 -18.80
CA SER A 182 -23.79 20.72 -19.86
C SER A 182 -22.38 20.51 -19.28
N PRO A 183 -21.45 19.90 -20.04
CA PRO A 183 -20.04 19.78 -19.67
C PRO A 183 -19.39 21.11 -19.28
N THR A 184 -19.69 22.18 -20.02
CA THR A 184 -19.16 23.53 -19.73
C THR A 184 -19.70 24.10 -18.41
N HIS A 185 -20.93 23.77 -18.01
CA HIS A 185 -21.44 24.18 -16.70
C HIS A 185 -20.74 23.45 -15.55
N ALA A 186 -20.48 22.15 -15.73
CA ALA A 186 -19.73 21.35 -14.77
C ALA A 186 -18.29 21.89 -14.61
N GLU A 187 -17.63 22.21 -15.72
CA GLU A 187 -16.31 22.86 -15.73
C GLU A 187 -16.33 24.18 -14.96
N ARG A 188 -17.23 25.11 -15.31
CA ARG A 188 -17.32 26.41 -14.62
C ARG A 188 -17.58 26.25 -13.13
N PHE A 189 -18.43 25.30 -12.76
CA PHE A 189 -18.68 24.98 -11.36
C PHE A 189 -17.38 24.57 -10.68
N ILE A 190 -16.70 23.53 -11.18
CA ILE A 190 -15.55 22.97 -10.47
C ILE A 190 -14.37 23.92 -10.38
N VAL A 191 -14.05 24.63 -11.47
CA VAL A 191 -12.98 25.64 -11.49
C VAL A 191 -13.30 26.88 -10.66
N SER A 192 -14.54 27.04 -10.19
CA SER A 192 -14.91 28.08 -9.24
C SER A 192 -14.84 27.63 -7.77
N THR A 193 -14.69 26.32 -7.52
CA THR A 193 -14.70 25.80 -6.15
C THR A 193 -13.38 26.10 -5.44
N PRO A 194 -13.42 26.54 -4.17
CA PRO A 194 -12.21 26.75 -3.38
C PRO A 194 -11.37 25.47 -3.23
N TRP A 195 -12.02 24.32 -3.10
CA TRP A 195 -11.36 23.02 -3.03
C TRP A 195 -10.46 22.76 -4.25
N PHE A 196 -10.94 22.98 -5.47
CA PHE A 196 -10.15 22.72 -6.68
C PHE A 196 -8.89 23.60 -6.76
N HIS A 197 -8.90 24.75 -6.10
CA HIS A 197 -7.76 25.68 -5.97
C HIS A 197 -6.86 25.41 -4.75
N GLY A 198 -7.10 24.33 -4.00
CA GLY A 198 -6.38 24.05 -2.76
C GLY A 198 -6.65 25.04 -1.62
N ARG A 199 -7.79 25.74 -1.70
CA ARG A 199 -8.28 26.67 -0.68
C ARG A 199 -9.47 26.03 0.04
N GLY A 200 -9.24 25.04 0.89
CA GLY A 200 -10.31 24.32 1.57
C GLY A 200 -9.82 23.43 2.70
#